data_AF-A0A2P8WF93-F1
#
_entry.id   AF-A0A2P8WF93-F1
#
_cell.length_a   1.000
_cell.length_b   1.000
_cell.length_c   1.000
_cell.angle_alpha   90.00
_cell.angle_beta   90.00
_cell.angle_gamma   90.00
#
_symmetry.space_group_name_H-M   'P 1'
#
loop_
_entity.id
_entity.type
_entity.pdbx_description
1 polymer ?
#
loop_
_entity_poly.entity_id
_entity_poly.type
_entity_poly.pdbx_seq_one_letter_code
_entity_poly.pdbx_strand_id
1 'polypeptide(L)' 'MTAIQDKPSQLLSAAAISEESFPTGGPNPQQFDWAEAWHPVHYVEDLDKSRPTRFTLLEQDLVIW' A
#
# COMPACT_ATOMS: atom_id res chain seq x y z
N MET A 1 -1.08 43.25 -30.40
CA MET A 1 -0.56 43.57 -29.05
C MET A 1 -1.77 44.05 -28.25
N THR A 2 -2.40 43.35 -27.32
CA THR A 2 -1.98 42.30 -26.37
C THR A 2 -3.26 41.58 -25.93
N ALA A 3 -3.28 40.25 -25.91
CA ALA A 3 -4.31 39.50 -25.19
C ALA A 3 -3.65 38.87 -23.96
N ILE A 4 -3.99 39.41 -22.80
CA ILE A 4 -3.68 38.83 -21.50
C ILE A 4 -4.60 37.62 -21.35
N GLN A 5 -4.03 36.42 -21.22
CA GLN A 5 -4.78 35.24 -20.81
C GLN A 5 -4.17 34.74 -19.50
N ASP A 6 -4.79 35.17 -18.39
CA ASP A 6 -4.68 34.51 -17.11
C ASP A 6 -5.22 33.08 -17.21
N LYS A 7 -4.40 32.10 -16.83
CA LYS A 7 -4.91 30.91 -16.16
C LYS A 7 -3.86 30.34 -15.21
N PRO A 8 -3.93 30.67 -13.91
CA PRO A 8 -3.15 29.98 -12.89
C PRO A 8 -3.85 28.66 -12.60
N SER A 9 -3.38 27.56 -13.18
CA SER A 9 -3.84 26.21 -12.83
C SER A 9 -2.76 25.18 -13.14
N GLN A 10 -1.56 25.43 -12.62
CA GLN A 10 -0.56 24.40 -12.39
C GLN A 10 -0.47 24.13 -10.87
N LEU A 11 -1.62 24.06 -10.20
CA LEU A 11 -1.75 23.67 -8.80
C LEU A 11 -2.60 22.40 -8.69
N LEU A 12 -2.14 21.36 -9.40
CA LEU A 12 -2.34 19.97 -8.99
C LEU A 12 -1.00 19.30 -9.28
N SER A 13 0.01 19.64 -8.48
CA SER A 13 1.11 18.73 -8.26
C SER A 13 0.44 17.45 -7.79
N ALA A 14 0.34 16.46 -8.68
CA ALA A 14 0.30 15.07 -8.28
C ALA A 14 1.29 14.97 -7.13
N ALA A 15 0.79 14.70 -5.93
CA ALA A 15 1.63 14.60 -4.76
C ALA A 15 2.77 13.67 -5.17
N ALA A 16 3.98 14.21 -5.25
CA ALA A 16 5.16 13.46 -5.55
C ALA A 16 5.34 12.49 -4.37
N ILE A 17 4.70 11.34 -4.47
CA ILE A 17 5.07 10.15 -3.73
C ILE A 17 6.46 9.84 -4.26
N SER A 18 7.47 10.36 -3.56
CA SER A 18 8.80 9.81 -3.60
C SER A 18 8.63 8.34 -3.22
N GLU A 19 8.61 7.45 -4.20
CA GLU A 19 8.63 6.00 -3.99
C GLU A 19 10.01 5.65 -3.41
N GLU A 20 10.23 5.96 -2.12
CA GLU A 20 11.30 5.31 -1.38
C GLU A 20 10.95 3.82 -1.32
N SER A 21 11.56 3.05 -2.23
CA SER A 21 11.39 1.60 -2.30
C SER A 21 12.14 0.98 -1.14
N PHE A 22 11.43 0.72 -0.05
CA PHE A 22 11.98 -0.04 1.06
C PHE A 22 12.20 -1.51 0.63
N PRO A 23 13.28 -2.16 1.10
CA PRO A 23 13.42 -3.60 0.94
C PRO A 23 12.23 -4.32 1.57
N THR A 24 11.88 -5.47 1.00
CA THR A 24 10.91 -6.36 1.67
C THR A 24 11.51 -6.82 2.99
N GLY A 25 10.75 -6.65 4.08
CA GLY A 25 11.21 -6.99 5.43
C GLY A 25 12.03 -5.91 6.12
N GLY A 26 11.81 -4.64 5.73
CA GLY A 26 12.18 -3.48 6.53
C GLY A 26 13.36 -2.65 6.03
N PRO A 27 13.70 -1.55 6.73
CA PRO A 27 14.67 -0.57 6.25
C PRO A 27 16.13 -1.04 6.35
N ASN A 28 16.42 -2.10 7.12
CA ASN A 28 17.78 -2.62 7.28
C ASN A 28 18.04 -3.76 6.27
N PRO A 29 18.91 -3.56 5.27
CA PRO A 29 19.16 -4.56 4.22
C PRO A 29 19.94 -5.81 4.69
N GLN A 30 20.50 -5.80 5.91
CA GLN A 30 21.25 -6.94 6.45
C GLN A 30 20.39 -7.90 7.27
N GLN A 31 19.12 -7.57 7.51
CA GLN A 31 18.18 -8.41 8.23
C GLN A 31 16.86 -8.47 7.46
N PHE A 32 16.10 -9.53 7.68
CA PHE A 32 14.75 -9.63 7.15
C PHE A 32 13.77 -9.68 8.31
N ASP A 33 12.99 -8.61 8.47
CA ASP A 33 11.89 -8.58 9.42
C ASP A 33 10.64 -9.14 8.75
N TRP A 34 10.23 -10.34 9.18
CA TRP A 34 9.05 -10.99 8.63
C TRP A 34 7.77 -10.18 8.88
N ALA A 35 7.70 -9.37 9.94
CA ALA A 35 6.53 -8.57 10.27
C ALA A 35 6.40 -7.34 9.35
N GLU A 36 7.50 -6.88 8.74
CA GLU A 36 7.55 -5.77 7.79
C GLU A 36 7.47 -6.23 6.31
N ALA A 37 7.16 -7.50 6.08
CA ALA A 37 7.01 -8.08 4.74
C ALA A 37 5.52 -8.28 4.38
N TRP A 38 5.21 -8.19 3.09
CA TRP A 38 3.88 -8.53 2.57
C TRP A 38 3.71 -10.05 2.50
N HIS A 39 2.64 -10.57 3.12
CA HIS A 39 2.28 -11.99 3.09
C HIS A 39 0.96 -12.21 2.35
N PRO A 40 0.87 -13.18 1.43
CA PRO A 40 -0.39 -13.57 0.85
C PRO A 40 -1.23 -14.29 1.91
N VAL A 41 -2.45 -13.79 2.16
CA VAL A 41 -3.33 -14.34 3.20
C VAL A 41 -4.52 -15.11 2.63
N HIS A 42 -5.06 -14.70 1.48
CA HIS A 42 -6.17 -15.41 0.84
C HIS A 42 -6.36 -15.02 -0.63
N TYR A 43 -7.03 -15.88 -1.40
CA TYR A 43 -7.53 -15.52 -2.72
C TYR A 43 -8.83 -14.73 -2.59
N VAL A 44 -9.00 -13.74 -3.45
CA VAL A 44 -10.18 -12.87 -3.43
C VAL A 44 -11.45 -13.62 -3.85
N GLU A 45 -11.32 -14.63 -4.72
CA GLU A 45 -12.44 -15.44 -5.20
C GLU A 45 -13.03 -16.39 -4.13
N ASP A 46 -12.21 -16.77 -3.16
CA ASP A 46 -12.62 -17.65 -2.06
C ASP A 46 -13.24 -16.86 -0.88
N LEU A 47 -13.07 -15.53 -0.87
CA LEU A 47 -13.58 -14.67 0.18
C LEU A 47 -15.09 -14.46 0.04
N ASP A 48 -15.83 -14.93 1.03
CA ASP A 48 -17.23 -14.61 1.21
C ASP A 48 -17.37 -13.25 1.89
N LYS A 49 -17.68 -12.21 1.09
CA LYS A 49 -17.82 -10.82 1.55
C LYS A 49 -18.95 -10.61 2.58
N SER A 50 -19.82 -11.60 2.78
CA SER A 50 -20.90 -11.53 3.77
C SER A 50 -20.45 -11.92 5.17
N ARG A 51 -19.26 -12.50 5.34
CA ARG A 51 -18.78 -12.98 6.64
C ARG A 51 -17.27 -12.76 6.84
N PRO A 52 -16.84 -12.49 8.09
CA PRO A 52 -15.42 -12.44 8.41
C PRO A 52 -14.76 -13.81 8.21
N THR A 53 -13.54 -13.80 7.66
CA THR A 53 -12.71 -15.00 7.47
C THR A 53 -11.55 -14.97 8.44
N ARG A 54 -11.41 -16.05 9.22
CA ARG A 54 -10.28 -16.22 10.17
C ARG A 54 -9.04 -16.72 9.43
N PHE A 55 -7.88 -16.21 9.81
CA PHE A 55 -6.58 -16.65 9.29
C PHE A 55 -5.53 -16.55 10.41
N THR A 56 -4.52 -17.40 10.39
CA THR A 56 -3.39 -17.29 11.33
C THR A 56 -2.10 -17.14 10.53
N LEU A 57 -1.49 -15.95 10.60
CA LEU A 57 -0.22 -15.64 9.94
C LEU A 57 0.90 -15.66 10.99
N LEU A 58 1.80 -16.64 10.92
CA LEU A 58 2.97 -16.71 11.82
C LEU A 58 2.58 -16.55 13.30
N GLU A 59 1.59 -17.34 13.75
CA GLU A 59 1.01 -17.32 15.10
C GLU A 59 0.22 -16.04 15.45
N GLN A 60 0.05 -15.13 14.50
CA GLN A 60 -0.81 -13.96 14.63
C GLN A 60 -2.19 -14.27 14.05
N ASP A 61 -3.23 -14.19 14.88
CA ASP A 61 -4.60 -14.33 14.41
C ASP A 61 -5.08 -13.05 13.71
N LEU A 62 -5.57 -13.21 12.49
CA LEU A 62 -6.09 -12.18 11.60
C LEU A 62 -7.57 -12.47 11.27
N VAL A 63 -8.33 -11.40 11.05
CA VAL A 63 -9.69 -11.47 10.52
C VAL A 63 -9.74 -10.63 9.24
N ILE A 64 -10.09 -11.27 8.14
CA ILE A 64 -10.24 -10.67 6.81
C ILE A 64 -11.73 -10.43 6.57
N TRP A 65 -12.12 -9.21 6.16
CA TRP A 65 -13.51 -8.84 5.88
C TRP A 65 -13.62 -7.98 4.62
#